data_AF-A0A832BR07-F1
#
_entry.id   AF-A0A832BR07-F1
#
_cell.length_a   1.000
_cell.length_b   1.000
_cell.length_c   1.000
_cell.angle_alpha   90.00
_cell.angle_beta   90.00
_cell.angle_gamma   90.00
#
_symmetry.space_group_name_H-M   'P 1'
#
loop_
_entity.id
_entity.type
_entity.pdbx_description
1 polymer ?
#
loop_
_entity_poly.entity_id
_entity_poly.type
_entity_poly.pdbx_seq_one_letter_code
_entity_poly.pdbx_strand_id
1 'polypeptide(L)'
;MADFDINQVLKDSLDFAKKELGSTFKKVKPFAEHEFRQFSENTLFLAQLKLTGVIDDQEFKSRMQMQKLSMANVLLAIKGIGIVTAQNLVNGVADIVGKAVKKALNIVVPF
;
A
#
# COMPACT_ATOMS: atom_id res chain seq x y z
N MET A 1 -6.03 -20.81 -4.07
CA MET A 1 -5.70 -19.38 -3.91
C MET A 1 -5.48 -19.16 -2.43
N ALA A 2 -4.39 -18.49 -2.02
CA ALA A 2 -4.23 -18.17 -0.60
C ALA A 2 -5.15 -16.99 -0.28
N ASP A 3 -5.89 -17.08 0.81
CA ASP A 3 -6.71 -15.95 1.27
C ASP A 3 -5.82 -14.75 1.55
N PHE A 4 -6.13 -13.63 0.90
CA PHE A 4 -5.48 -12.36 1.19
C PHE A 4 -5.97 -11.88 2.55
N ASP A 5 -5.12 -12.02 3.58
CA ASP A 5 -5.45 -11.55 4.93
C ASP A 5 -5.16 -10.04 5.04
N ILE A 6 -6.20 -9.25 4.79
CA ILE A 6 -6.15 -7.79 4.89
C ILE A 6 -5.74 -7.31 6.29
N ASN A 7 -6.13 -8.04 7.35
CA ASN A 7 -5.84 -7.62 8.72
C ASN A 7 -4.35 -7.83 9.04
N GLN A 8 -3.77 -8.94 8.56
CA GLN A 8 -2.34 -9.17 8.68
C GLN A 8 -1.53 -8.16 7.86
N VAL A 9 -1.93 -7.87 6.62
CA VAL A 9 -1.27 -6.86 5.78
C VAL A 9 -1.31 -5.46 6.41
N LEU A 10 -2.46 -5.08 6.96
CA LEU A 10 -2.63 -3.81 7.64
C LEU A 10 -1.76 -3.74 8.90
N LYS A 11 -1.72 -4.81 9.69
CA LYS A 11 -0.87 -4.92 10.87
C LYS A 11 0.61 -4.75 10.52
N ASP A 12 1.10 -5.48 9.52
CA ASP A 12 2.49 -5.40 9.08
C ASP A 12 2.85 -4.00 8.56
N SER A 13 1.93 -3.36 7.83
CA SER A 13 2.09 -2.01 7.31
C SER A 13 2.13 -0.95 8.43
N LEU A 14 1.28 -1.09 9.45
CA LEU A 14 1.26 -0.23 10.62
C LEU A 14 2.50 -0.43 11.51
N ASP A 15 2.97 -1.67 11.67
CA ASP A 15 4.19 -1.98 12.40
C ASP A 15 5.44 -1.42 11.69
N PHE A 16 5.46 -1.46 10.35
CA PHE A 16 6.48 -0.78 9.55
C PHE A 16 6.44 0.74 9.76
N ALA A 17 5.26 1.36 9.62
CA ALA A 17 5.11 2.80 9.80
C ALA A 17 5.46 3.26 11.22
N LYS A 18 5.16 2.45 12.24
CA LYS A 18 5.55 2.72 13.62
C LYS A 18 7.06 2.77 13.80
N LYS A 19 7.82 1.92 13.10
CA LYS A 19 9.29 1.94 13.13
C LYS A 19 9.84 3.19 12.46
N GLU A 20 9.32 3.57 11.30
CA GLU A 20 9.76 4.76 10.55
C GLU A 20 9.41 6.08 11.25
N LEU A 21 8.23 6.17 11.88
CA LEU A 21 7.70 7.42 12.44
C LEU A 21 7.94 7.60 13.94
N GLY A 22 8.31 6.55 14.65
CA GLY A 22 8.58 6.60 16.09
C GLY A 22 7.44 7.23 16.89
N SER A 23 7.74 8.32 17.61
CA SER A 23 6.77 9.02 18.46
C SER A 23 5.65 9.72 17.67
N THR A 24 5.89 10.09 16.41
CA THR A 24 4.92 10.74 15.52
C THR A 24 3.81 9.76 15.11
N PHE A 25 4.08 8.45 15.12
CA PHE A 25 3.12 7.41 14.73
C PHE A 25 1.76 7.54 15.44
N LYS A 26 1.74 7.83 16.75
CA LYS A 26 0.49 7.92 17.52
C LYS A 26 -0.49 8.96 16.98
N LYS A 27 0.01 10.06 16.44
CA LYS A 27 -0.82 11.14 15.88
C LYS A 27 -1.37 10.80 14.51
N VAL A 28 -0.61 10.02 13.75
CA VAL A 28 -0.89 9.74 12.34
C VAL A 28 -1.51 8.37 12.12
N LYS A 29 -1.52 7.51 13.16
CA LYS A 29 -2.06 6.15 13.11
C LYS A 29 -3.45 6.06 12.47
N PRO A 30 -4.45 6.90 12.83
CA PRO A 30 -5.79 6.78 12.24
C PRO A 30 -5.77 7.01 10.73
N PHE A 31 -4.99 7.99 10.28
CA PHE A 31 -4.79 8.30 8.87
C PHE A 31 -4.04 7.18 8.16
N ALA A 32 -2.93 6.71 8.74
CA ALA A 32 -2.15 5.61 8.20
C ALA A 32 -2.98 4.32 8.09
N GLU A 33 -3.81 4.03 9.09
CA GLU A 33 -4.68 2.85 9.11
C GLU A 33 -5.73 2.88 8.00
N HIS A 34 -6.38 4.03 7.80
CA HIS A 34 -7.31 4.25 6.69
C HIS A 34 -6.61 4.09 5.33
N GLU A 35 -5.51 4.82 5.12
CA GLU A 35 -4.80 4.82 3.84
C GLU A 35 -4.20 3.46 3.49
N PHE A 36 -3.57 2.78 4.44
CA PHE A 36 -2.95 1.47 4.18
C PHE A 36 -4.00 0.40 3.90
N ARG A 37 -5.16 0.45 4.57
CA ARG A 37 -6.28 -0.44 4.28
C ARG A 37 -6.80 -0.19 2.86
N GLN A 38 -7.11 1.06 2.53
CA GLN A 38 -7.61 1.44 1.21
C GLN A 38 -6.63 1.06 0.10
N PHE A 39 -5.34 1.35 0.28
CA PHE A 39 -4.31 0.98 -0.67
C PHE A 39 -4.20 -0.55 -0.87
N SER A 40 -4.29 -1.32 0.22
CA SER A 40 -4.24 -2.79 0.16
C SER A 40 -5.44 -3.38 -0.57
N GLU A 41 -6.65 -2.93 -0.24
CA GLU A 41 -7.91 -3.37 -0.85
C GLU A 41 -7.95 -3.03 -2.34
N ASN A 42 -7.58 -1.80 -2.70
CA ASN A 42 -7.54 -1.38 -4.09
C ASN A 42 -6.45 -2.11 -4.89
N THR A 43 -5.29 -2.39 -4.29
CA THR A 43 -4.23 -3.18 -4.95
C THR A 43 -4.71 -4.59 -5.25
N LEU A 44 -5.38 -5.23 -4.29
CA LEU A 44 -5.97 -6.55 -4.47
C LEU A 44 -7.03 -6.53 -5.59
N PHE A 45 -7.92 -5.55 -5.57
CA PHE A 45 -8.97 -5.38 -6.58
C PHE A 45 -8.38 -5.22 -7.99
N LEU A 46 -7.40 -4.33 -8.17
CA LEU A 46 -6.75 -4.15 -9.47
C LEU A 46 -6.00 -5.40 -9.94
N ALA A 47 -5.35 -6.12 -9.02
CA ALA A 47 -4.69 -7.38 -9.36
C ALA A 47 -5.69 -8.45 -9.80
N GLN A 48 -6.89 -8.49 -9.18
CA GLN A 48 -7.97 -9.38 -9.62
C GLN A 48 -8.50 -8.99 -11.01
N LEU A 49 -8.74 -7.70 -11.27
CA LEU A 49 -9.15 -7.24 -12.60
C LEU A 49 -8.14 -7.66 -13.67
N LYS A 50 -6.85 -7.54 -13.35
CA LYS A 50 -5.75 -7.99 -14.21
C LYS A 50 -5.75 -9.50 -14.43
N LEU A 51 -6.00 -10.32 -13.40
CA LEU A 51 -6.15 -11.78 -13.57
C LEU A 51 -7.32 -12.13 -14.48
N THR A 52 -8.44 -11.42 -14.34
CA THR A 52 -9.66 -11.67 -15.11
C THR A 52 -9.59 -11.11 -16.53
N GLY A 53 -8.51 -10.42 -16.91
CA GLY A 53 -8.34 -9.81 -18.22
C GLY A 53 -9.22 -8.58 -18.48
N VAL A 54 -9.83 -8.01 -17.43
CA VAL A 54 -10.65 -6.79 -17.55
C VAL A 54 -9.78 -5.56 -17.83
N ILE A 55 -8.57 -5.55 -17.28
CA ILE A 55 -7.54 -4.53 -17.56
C ILE A 55 -6.27 -5.21 -18.04
N ASP A 56 -5.53 -4.53 -18.92
CA ASP A 56 -4.23 -4.99 -19.40
C ASP A 56 -3.08 -4.61 -18.44
N ASP A 57 -1.86 -5.06 -18.76
CA ASP A 57 -0.68 -4.78 -17.95
C ASP A 57 -0.33 -3.27 -17.89
N GLN A 58 -0.62 -2.51 -18.95
CA GLN A 58 -0.31 -1.08 -19.01
C GLN A 58 -1.28 -0.28 -18.13
N GLU A 59 -2.57 -0.58 -18.20
CA GLU A 59 -3.58 0.01 -17.32
C GLU A 59 -3.30 -0.39 -15.86
N PHE A 60 -3.02 -1.66 -15.58
CA PHE A 60 -2.66 -2.10 -14.23
C PHE A 60 -1.48 -1.31 -13.67
N LYS A 61 -0.40 -1.17 -14.43
CA LYS A 61 0.78 -0.40 -14.03
C LYS A 61 0.45 1.08 -13.77
N SER A 62 -0.29 1.72 -14.67
CA SER A 62 -0.66 3.14 -14.53
C SER A 62 -1.52 3.38 -13.28
N ARG A 63 -2.50 2.50 -13.03
CA ARG A 63 -3.36 2.57 -11.84
C ARG A 63 -2.59 2.34 -10.55
N MET A 64 -1.64 1.41 -10.54
CA MET A 64 -0.77 1.19 -9.38
C MET A 64 0.15 2.38 -9.09
N GLN A 65 0.69 3.01 -10.13
CA GLN A 65 1.49 4.23 -9.98
C GLN A 65 0.65 5.39 -9.40
N MET A 66 -0.58 5.57 -9.88
CA MET A 66 -1.49 6.58 -9.33
C MET A 66 -1.80 6.34 -7.86
N GLN A 67 -2.05 5.10 -7.44
CA GLN A 67 -2.28 4.80 -6.04
C GLN A 67 -1.06 5.07 -5.15
N LYS A 68 0.13 4.72 -5.62
CA LYS A 68 1.38 4.98 -4.91
C LYS A 68 1.61 6.49 -4.73
N LEU A 69 1.36 7.28 -5.77
CA LEU A 69 1.42 8.75 -5.71
C LEU A 69 0.35 9.35 -4.79
N SER A 70 -0.88 8.83 -4.83
CA SER A 70 -1.97 9.27 -3.95
C SER A 70 -1.60 9.07 -2.49
N MET A 71 -1.12 7.88 -2.12
CA MET A 71 -0.69 7.58 -0.76
C MET A 71 0.47 8.49 -0.34
N ALA A 72 1.45 8.74 -1.23
CA ALA A 72 2.54 9.67 -0.95
C ALA A 72 2.03 11.07 -0.63
N ASN A 73 1.09 11.59 -1.43
CA ASN A 73 0.50 12.91 -1.22
C ASN A 73 -0.26 13.00 0.11
N VAL A 74 -1.01 11.96 0.48
CA VAL A 74 -1.72 11.94 1.77
C VAL A 74 -0.73 11.95 2.93
N LEU A 75 0.33 11.15 2.88
CA LEU A 75 1.36 11.13 3.94
C LEU A 75 2.11 12.47 4.05
N LEU A 76 2.41 13.11 2.92
CA LEU A 76 3.05 14.44 2.88
C LEU A 76 2.19 15.55 3.49
N ALA A 77 0.86 15.43 3.42
CA ALA A 77 -0.06 16.39 4.03
C ALA A 77 -0.04 16.33 5.57
N ILE A 78 0.52 15.27 6.15
CA ILE A 78 0.58 15.08 7.59
C ILE A 78 1.77 15.87 8.17
N LYS A 79 1.46 16.87 9.01
CA LYS A 79 2.47 17.69 9.68
C LYS A 79 3.49 16.83 10.42
N GLY A 80 4.76 16.96 10.04
CA GLY A 80 5.89 16.24 10.64
C GLY A 80 6.36 15.03 9.83
N ILE A 81 5.71 14.70 8.71
CA ILE A 81 6.23 13.75 7.73
C ILE A 81 6.95 14.52 6.62
N GLY A 82 8.26 14.35 6.54
CA GLY A 82 9.07 14.89 5.44
C GLY A 82 8.99 14.02 4.19
N ILE A 83 9.47 14.56 3.06
CA ILE A 83 9.43 13.87 1.75
C ILE A 83 10.12 12.51 1.78
N VAL A 84 11.30 12.43 2.40
CA VAL A 84 12.06 11.18 2.52
C VAL A 84 11.28 10.12 3.30
N THR A 85 10.71 10.52 4.45
CA THR A 85 9.92 9.62 5.30
C THR A 85 8.65 9.15 4.59
N ALA A 86 7.94 10.05 3.90
CA ALA A 86 6.77 9.68 3.10
C ALA A 86 7.13 8.66 2.02
N GLN A 87 8.24 8.87 1.30
CA GLN A 87 8.68 7.94 0.26
C GLN A 87 9.08 6.57 0.82
N ASN A 88 9.77 6.52 1.97
CA ASN A 88 10.11 5.27 2.65
C ASN A 88 8.86 4.51 3.09
N LEU A 89 7.89 5.21 3.69
CA LEU A 89 6.60 4.64 4.08
C LEU A 89 5.87 4.03 2.89
N VAL A 90 5.73 4.80 1.82
CA VAL A 90 5.05 4.36 0.60
C VAL A 90 5.71 3.12 0.01
N ASN A 91 7.04 3.12 -0.10
CA ASN A 91 7.76 1.99 -0.68
C ASN A 91 7.69 0.74 0.22
N GLY A 92 7.82 0.90 1.54
CA GLY A 92 7.73 -0.22 2.48
C GLY A 92 6.33 -0.84 2.52
N VAL A 93 5.29 -0.01 2.56
CA VAL A 93 3.90 -0.48 2.51
C VAL A 93 3.60 -1.14 1.16
N ALA A 94 4.05 -0.55 0.04
CA ALA A 94 3.91 -1.15 -1.28
C ALA A 94 4.58 -2.54 -1.36
N ASP A 95 5.77 -2.71 -0.80
CA ASP A 95 6.45 -4.01 -0.78
C ASP A 95 5.68 -5.05 0.06
N ILE A 96 5.15 -4.66 1.22
CA ILE A 96 4.32 -5.53 2.07
C ILE A 96 3.06 -5.99 1.32
N VAL A 97 2.31 -5.03 0.76
CA VAL A 97 1.08 -5.32 0.00
C VAL A 97 1.39 -6.13 -1.25
N GLY A 98 2.46 -5.80 -1.98
CA GLY A 98 2.90 -6.51 -3.18
C GLY A 98 3.24 -7.96 -2.91
N LYS A 99 3.95 -8.24 -1.81
CA LYS A 99 4.25 -9.61 -1.37
C LYS A 99 2.99 -10.38 -1.01
N ALA A 100 2.04 -9.75 -0.33
CA ALA A 100 0.78 -10.37 0.03
C ALA A 100 -0.08 -10.69 -1.22
N VAL A 101 -0.20 -9.75 -2.16
CA VAL A 101 -0.90 -9.97 -3.43
C VAL A 101 -0.22 -11.05 -4.26
N LYS A 102 1.11 -11.04 -4.34
CA LYS A 102 1.86 -12.10 -5.02
C LYS A 102 1.59 -13.47 -4.41
N LYS A 103 1.55 -13.58 -3.09
CA LYS A 103 1.23 -14.84 -2.40
C LYS A 103 -0.21 -15.30 -2.65
N ALA A 104 -1.18 -14.38 -2.68
CA ALA A 104 -2.59 -14.69 -2.85
C ALA A 104 -2.95 -15.08 -4.31
N LEU A 105 -2.47 -14.27 -5.26
CA LEU A 105 -2.91 -14.27 -6.66
C LEU A 105 -1.83 -14.72 -7.66
N ASN A 106 -0.59 -14.96 -7.20
CA ASN A 106 0.57 -15.27 -8.04
C ASN A 106 0.86 -14.20 -9.11
N ILE A 107 0.52 -12.93 -8.85
CA ILE A 107 0.86 -11.78 -9.70
C ILE A 107 1.96 -10.95 -9.04
N VAL A 108 2.89 -10.45 -9.85
CA VAL A 108 3.82 -9.39 -9.45
C VAL A 108 3.17 -8.03 -9.67
N VAL A 109 3.06 -7.25 -8.59
CA VAL A 109 2.56 -5.87 -8.65
C VAL A 109 3.69 -4.93 -9.10
N PRO A 110 3.47 -4.05 -10.09
CA PRO A 110 4.52 -3.20 -10.68
C PRO A 110 4.74 -1.92 -9.85
N PHE A 111 5.44 -2.04 -8.71
CA PHE A 111 5.80 -0.93 -7.84
C PHE A 111 7.12 -0.24 -8.18
#